data_AF-A0A3L7VJF8-F1
#
_entry.id   AF-A0A3L7VJF8-F1
#
_cell.length_a   1.000
_cell.length_b   1.000
_cell.length_c   1.000
_cell.angle_alpha   90.00
_cell.angle_beta   90.00
_cell.angle_gamma   90.00
#
_symmetry.space_group_name_H-M   'P 1'
#
loop_
_entity.id
_entity.type
_entity.pdbx_description
1 polymer ?
#
loop_
_entity_poly.entity_id
_entity_poly.type
_entity_poly.pdbx_seq_one_letter_code
_entity_poly.pdbx_strand_id
1 'polypeptide(L)'
;MRVTEYVGIQVLGKVGETDLVFGQRLTLLWTEILRKFPAEFDLVYAETIAFEKQEEKPTRRYAIEAEGVGFFLGKIPMEGFEVTPPTEDDFYTKYELPATEWWQIEH
;
A
#
# COMPACT_ATOMS: atom_id res chain seq x y z
N MET A 1 13.30 -3.67 -22.45
CA MET A 1 12.23 -2.86 -21.81
C MET A 1 11.82 -3.65 -20.58
N ARG A 2 12.00 -3.10 -19.36
CA ARG A 2 11.44 -3.74 -18.15
C ARG A 2 9.92 -3.72 -18.32
N VAL A 3 9.26 -4.87 -18.14
CA VAL A 3 7.80 -4.93 -18.07
C VAL A 3 7.46 -4.62 -16.62
N THR A 4 7.17 -3.36 -16.32
CA THR A 4 6.73 -2.95 -14.99
C THR A 4 5.29 -3.42 -14.80
N GLU A 5 5.05 -4.23 -13.77
CA GLU A 5 3.73 -4.82 -13.50
C GLU A 5 3.03 -4.08 -12.35
N TYR A 6 3.81 -3.69 -11.32
CA TYR A 6 3.28 -3.08 -10.11
C TYR A 6 4.02 -1.80 -9.77
N VAL A 7 3.33 -0.95 -9.01
CA VAL A 7 3.83 0.31 -8.47
C VAL A 7 3.63 0.29 -6.96
N GLY A 8 4.71 0.57 -6.23
CA GLY A 8 4.73 0.75 -4.80
C GLY A 8 4.13 2.08 -4.41
N ILE A 9 3.14 2.05 -3.51
CA ILE A 9 2.78 3.23 -2.73
C ILE A 9 3.12 2.99 -1.28
N GLN A 10 3.55 4.04 -0.58
CA GLN A 10 3.78 3.99 0.85
C GLN A 10 2.71 4.78 1.58
N VAL A 11 2.00 4.10 2.48
CA VAL A 11 1.02 4.71 3.38
C VAL A 11 1.68 4.97 4.72
N LEU A 12 1.51 6.17 5.24
CA LEU A 12 2.11 6.62 6.49
C LEU A 12 1.04 6.83 7.55
N GLY A 13 1.37 6.42 8.76
CA GLY A 13 0.64 6.75 9.98
C GLY A 13 0.94 8.16 10.45
N LYS A 14 0.63 8.41 11.72
CA LYS A 14 0.89 9.68 12.40
C LYS A 14 2.16 9.58 13.26
N VAL A 15 2.76 10.73 13.55
CA VAL A 15 3.91 10.81 14.45
C VAL A 15 3.52 10.26 15.82
N GLY A 16 4.31 9.32 16.35
CA GLY A 16 4.07 8.68 17.64
C GLY A 16 2.91 7.66 17.65
N GLU A 17 2.32 7.37 16.48
CA GLU A 17 1.35 6.28 16.35
C GLU A 17 2.04 4.93 16.51
N THR A 18 1.41 4.01 17.23
CA THR A 18 1.92 2.64 17.34
C THR A 18 1.49 1.83 16.13
N ASP A 19 2.29 0.83 15.76
CA ASP A 19 2.00 -0.13 14.71
C ASP A 19 0.62 -0.79 14.87
N LEU A 20 0.20 -1.07 16.11
CA LEU A 20 -1.12 -1.62 16.41
C LEU A 20 -2.25 -0.66 16.00
N VAL A 21 -2.16 0.61 16.40
CA VAL A 21 -3.19 1.62 16.08
C VAL A 21 -3.19 1.93 14.58
N PHE A 22 -2.01 2.02 13.97
CA PHE A 22 -1.88 2.21 12.53
C PHE A 22 -2.50 1.04 11.75
N GLY A 23 -2.18 -0.20 12.13
CA GLY A 23 -2.75 -1.41 11.52
C GLY A 23 -4.27 -1.50 11.66
N GLN A 24 -4.83 -1.09 12.79
CA GLN A 24 -6.29 -1.01 12.99
C GLN A 24 -6.94 -0.03 12.00
N ARG A 25 -6.34 1.14 11.78
CA ARG A 25 -6.85 2.12 10.81
C ARG A 25 -6.72 1.59 9.38
N LEU A 26 -5.60 0.96 9.03
CA LEU A 26 -5.42 0.34 7.70
C LEU A 26 -6.47 -0.75 7.47
N THR A 27 -6.78 -1.55 8.48
CA THR A 27 -7.84 -2.57 8.40
C THR A 27 -9.19 -1.93 8.06
N LEU A 28 -9.53 -0.80 8.68
CA LEU A 28 -10.77 -0.06 8.38
C LEU A 28 -10.78 0.50 6.95
N LEU A 29 -9.67 1.10 6.52
CA LEU A 29 -9.49 1.59 5.14
C LEU A 29 -9.74 0.48 4.12
N TRP A 30 -9.04 -0.65 4.25
CA TRP A 30 -9.13 -1.75 3.30
C TRP A 30 -10.48 -2.46 3.36
N THR A 31 -11.09 -2.57 4.54
CA THR A 31 -12.46 -3.08 4.68
C THR A 31 -13.46 -2.19 3.95
N GLU A 32 -13.30 -0.87 4.02
CA GLU A 32 -14.13 0.05 3.26
C GLU A 32 -13.92 -0.11 1.74
N ILE A 33 -12.66 -0.13 1.29
CA ILE A 33 -12.31 -0.25 -0.12
C ILE A 33 -12.86 -1.56 -0.69
N LEU A 34 -12.60 -2.69 -0.04
CA LEU A 34 -13.13 -4.00 -0.44
C LEU A 34 -14.67 -3.99 -0.58
N ARG A 35 -15.39 -3.28 0.29
CA ARG A 35 -16.86 -3.26 0.26
C ARG A 35 -17.44 -2.30 -0.77
N LYS A 36 -16.80 -1.16 -1.01
CA LYS A 36 -17.34 -0.09 -1.87
C LYS A 36 -16.73 -0.08 -3.27
N PHE A 37 -15.50 -0.57 -3.38
CA PHE A 37 -14.61 -0.49 -4.55
C PHE A 37 -13.89 -1.84 -4.72
N PRO A 38 -14.62 -2.97 -4.87
CA PRO A 38 -14.01 -4.30 -4.93
C PRO A 38 -13.08 -4.46 -6.15
N ALA A 39 -13.46 -3.89 -7.30
CA ALA A 39 -12.63 -3.96 -8.50
C ALA A 39 -11.29 -3.22 -8.31
N GLU A 40 -11.29 -2.11 -7.58
CA GLU A 40 -10.08 -1.40 -7.23
C GLU A 40 -9.26 -2.16 -6.18
N PHE A 41 -9.93 -2.85 -5.23
CA PHE A 41 -9.25 -3.70 -4.25
C PHE A 41 -8.47 -4.83 -4.93
N ASP A 42 -9.03 -5.45 -5.96
CA ASP A 42 -8.38 -6.54 -6.72
C ASP A 42 -7.04 -6.10 -7.35
N LEU A 43 -6.84 -4.80 -7.57
CA LEU A 43 -5.59 -4.24 -8.12
C LEU A 43 -4.46 -4.16 -7.09
N VAL A 44 -4.73 -4.39 -5.80
CA VAL A 44 -3.70 -4.43 -4.75
C VAL A 44 -3.13 -5.84 -4.70
N TYR A 45 -1.93 -6.01 -5.23
CA TYR A 45 -1.29 -7.31 -5.38
C TYR A 45 -0.67 -7.82 -4.07
N ALA A 46 0.04 -6.95 -3.36
CA ALA A 46 0.77 -7.35 -2.16
C ALA A 46 0.96 -6.18 -1.19
N GLU A 47 1.23 -6.51 0.08
CA GLU A 47 1.65 -5.56 1.11
C GLU A 47 2.94 -6.01 1.79
N THR A 48 3.71 -5.08 2.36
CA THR A 48 4.88 -5.46 3.17
C THR A 48 4.45 -6.14 4.46
N ILE A 49 5.13 -7.24 4.81
CA ILE A 49 4.82 -8.04 6.00
C ILE A 49 5.02 -7.21 7.28
N ALA A 50 6.15 -6.51 7.36
CA ALA A 50 6.49 -5.67 8.49
C ALA A 50 6.04 -4.21 8.26
N PHE A 51 5.68 -3.55 9.35
CA PHE A 51 5.66 -2.09 9.38
C PHE A 51 7.10 -1.57 9.47
N GLU A 52 7.36 -0.47 8.78
CA GLU A 52 8.61 0.27 8.89
C GLU A 52 8.35 1.64 9.56
N LYS A 53 9.40 2.46 9.70
CA LYS A 53 9.25 3.81 10.23
C LYS A 53 9.91 4.82 9.31
N GLN A 54 9.20 5.91 9.05
CA GLN A 54 9.73 7.11 8.42
C GLN A 54 9.41 8.31 9.31
N GLU A 55 10.42 9.03 9.78
CA GLU A 55 10.23 10.23 10.62
C GLU A 55 9.28 10.00 11.80
N GLU A 56 9.46 8.88 12.52
CA GLU A 56 8.62 8.43 13.65
C GLU A 56 7.17 8.06 13.31
N LYS A 57 6.79 8.05 12.03
CA LYS A 57 5.50 7.53 11.56
C LYS A 57 5.65 6.05 11.20
N PRO A 58 4.76 5.15 11.66
CA PRO A 58 4.71 3.79 11.13
C PRO A 58 4.30 3.84 9.65
N THR A 59 4.86 2.96 8.83
CA THR A 59 4.59 2.91 7.39
C THR A 59 4.31 1.49 6.93
N ARG A 60 3.51 1.37 5.87
CA ARG A 60 3.30 0.12 5.13
C ARG A 60 3.32 0.40 3.64
N ARG A 61 3.97 -0.47 2.87
CA ARG A 61 4.01 -0.37 1.41
C ARG A 61 3.05 -1.37 0.78
N TYR A 62 2.46 -0.97 -0.35
CA TYR A 62 1.53 -1.77 -1.14
C TYR A 62 2.00 -1.78 -2.59
N ALA A 63 2.05 -2.96 -3.19
CA ALA A 63 2.29 -3.15 -4.61
C ALA A 63 0.93 -3.19 -5.32
N ILE A 64 0.72 -2.27 -6.25
CA ILE A 64 -0.57 -2.04 -6.92
C ILE A 64 -0.35 -2.11 -8.42
N GLU A 65 -1.27 -2.72 -9.15
CA GLU A 65 -1.25 -2.64 -10.62
C GLU A 65 -1.26 -1.18 -11.08
N ALA A 66 -0.47 -0.88 -12.12
CA ALA A 66 -0.23 0.50 -12.55
C ALA A 66 -1.52 1.30 -12.84
N GLU A 67 -2.59 0.65 -13.28
CA GLU A 67 -3.89 1.29 -13.54
C GLU A 67 -4.64 1.71 -12.27
N GLY A 68 -4.40 1.06 -11.12
CA GLY A 68 -5.05 1.37 -9.85
C GLY A 68 -4.40 2.52 -9.08
N VAL A 69 -3.13 2.84 -9.36
CA VAL A 69 -2.32 3.78 -8.56
C VAL A 69 -2.99 5.15 -8.41
N GLY A 70 -3.54 5.68 -9.50
CA GLY A 70 -4.20 6.99 -9.50
C GLY A 70 -5.40 7.04 -8.55
N PHE A 71 -6.18 5.96 -8.47
CA PHE A 71 -7.28 5.85 -7.53
C PHE A 71 -6.79 5.91 -6.08
N PHE A 72 -5.76 5.13 -5.73
CA PHE A 72 -5.27 5.05 -4.35
C PHE A 72 -4.56 6.33 -3.88
N LEU A 73 -3.82 6.99 -4.76
CA LEU A 73 -3.22 8.31 -4.47
C LEU A 73 -4.28 9.39 -4.17
N GLY A 74 -5.49 9.26 -4.71
CA GLY A 74 -6.61 10.13 -4.39
C GLY A 74 -7.40 9.68 -3.16
N LYS A 75 -7.75 8.39 -3.08
CA LYS A 75 -8.66 7.84 -2.06
C LYS A 75 -8.04 7.76 -0.67
N ILE A 76 -6.79 7.30 -0.55
CA ILE A 76 -6.17 7.05 0.76
C ILE A 76 -6.02 8.36 1.57
N PRO A 77 -5.60 9.49 0.98
CA PRO A 77 -5.58 10.77 1.68
C PRO A 77 -6.94 11.26 2.17
N MET A 78 -8.03 10.96 1.45
CA MET A 78 -9.39 11.32 1.90
C MET A 78 -9.80 10.59 3.18
N GLU A 79 -9.20 9.44 3.47
CA GLU A 79 -9.41 8.65 4.69
C GLU A 79 -8.44 9.05 5.83
N GLY A 80 -7.72 10.16 5.67
CA GLY A 80 -6.87 10.75 6.72
C GLY A 80 -5.51 10.07 6.88
N PHE A 81 -5.04 9.39 5.84
CA PHE A 81 -3.66 8.90 5.75
C PHE A 81 -2.79 9.84 4.93
N GLU A 82 -1.49 9.77 5.17
CA GLU A 82 -0.52 10.36 4.26
C GLU A 82 -0.02 9.27 3.30
N VAL A 83 0.26 9.63 2.05
CA VAL A 83 0.82 8.72 1.05
C VAL A 83 2.00 9.38 0.38
N THR A 84 3.12 8.67 0.31
CA THR A 84 4.27 9.10 -0.50
C THR A 84 4.01 8.72 -1.96
N PRO A 85 4.11 9.67 -2.91
CA PRO A 85 4.05 9.36 -4.33
C PRO A 85 5.17 8.40 -4.75
N PRO A 86 4.92 7.48 -5.70
CA PRO A 86 5.94 6.57 -6.20
C PRO A 86 7.12 7.31 -6.86
N THR A 87 8.32 6.76 -6.69
CA THR A 87 9.57 7.16 -7.35
C THR A 87 10.02 6.10 -8.34
N GLU A 88 11.14 6.31 -9.03
CA GLU A 88 11.69 5.34 -9.99
C GLU A 88 12.05 3.99 -9.35
N ASP A 89 12.28 3.95 -8.04
CA ASP A 89 12.61 2.73 -7.29
C ASP A 89 11.37 1.97 -6.79
N ASP A 90 10.17 2.51 -7.01
CA ASP A 90 8.89 1.93 -6.58
C ASP A 90 8.19 1.18 -7.72
N PHE A 91 8.91 0.76 -8.76
CA PHE A 91 8.36 0.02 -9.88
C PHE A 91 8.86 -1.43 -9.85
N TYR A 92 7.93 -2.38 -9.80
CA TYR A 92 8.24 -3.78 -9.57
C TYR A 92 7.72 -4.69 -10.68
N THR A 93 8.44 -5.77 -10.89
CA THR A 93 7.92 -7.03 -11.43
C THR A 93 7.52 -7.96 -10.28
N LYS A 94 6.70 -8.98 -10.54
CA LYS A 94 6.39 -10.00 -9.52
C LYS A 94 7.61 -10.70 -8.89
N TYR A 95 8.74 -10.75 -9.60
CA TYR A 95 9.98 -11.39 -9.11
C TYR A 95 10.75 -10.52 -8.12
N GLU A 96 10.46 -9.21 -8.10
CA GLU A 96 11.07 -8.24 -7.17
C GLU A 96 10.26 -8.09 -5.89
N LEU A 97 9.17 -8.85 -5.74
CA LEU A 97 8.31 -8.88 -4.56
C LEU A 97 8.45 -10.24 -3.83
N PRO A 98 9.58 -10.51 -3.16
CA PRO A 98 9.83 -11.80 -2.54
C PRO A 98 8.89 -12.03 -1.35
N ALA A 99 8.39 -13.26 -1.22
CA ALA A 99 7.49 -13.67 -0.14
C ALA A 99 8.07 -13.55 1.29
N THR A 100 9.38 -13.31 1.41
CA THR A 100 10.04 -13.02 2.68
C THR A 100 9.80 -11.60 3.18
N GLU A 101 9.42 -10.69 2.29
CA GLU A 101 9.20 -9.26 2.58
C GLU A 101 7.77 -8.84 2.27
N TRP A 102 7.14 -9.48 1.29
CA TRP A 102 5.82 -9.16 0.78
C TRP A 102 4.82 -10.29 1.05
N TRP A 103 3.64 -9.92 1.54
CA TRP A 103 2.49 -10.78 1.64
C TRP A 103 1.58 -10.54 0.43
N GLN A 104 1.35 -11.58 -0.37
CA GLN A 104 0.42 -11.51 -1.50
C GLN A 104 -1.01 -11.50 -0.97
N ILE A 105 -1.81 -10.56 -1.45
CA ILE A 105 -3.21 -10.43 -1.05
C ILE A 105 -4.01 -11.44 -1.88
N GLU A 106 -4.74 -12.32 -1.19
CA GLU A 106 -5.67 -13.25 -1.82
C GLU A 106 -6.97 -12.51 -2.12
N HIS A 107 -7.43 -12.63 -3.37
CA HIS A 107 -8.70 -12.09 -3.88
C HIS A 107 -9.67 -13.22 -4.24
#